data_AF-A0A7J4JAD4-F1
#
_entry.id   AF-A0A7J4JAD4-F1
#
_cell.length_a   1.000
_cell.length_b   1.000
_cell.length_c   1.000
_cell.angle_alpha   90.00
_cell.angle_beta   90.00
_cell.angle_gamma   90.00
#
_symmetry.space_group_name_H-M   'P 1'
#
loop_
_entity.id
_entity.type
_entity.pdbx_description
1 polymer ?
#
loop_
_entity_poly.entity_id
_entity_poly.type
_entity_poly.pdbx_seq_one_letter_code
_entity_poly.pdbx_strand_id
1 'polypeptide(L)'
;MKSLASRCFACDEVITNPICSQCLAGQMKVVVGEYDQKLARRIVGFSSPASEGDMVCINCSQSMSLCAHCFSKDIYEYLSENNTQIAEEFINRFDFDLRQELM
;
A
#
# COMPACT_ATOMS: atom_id res chain seq x y z
N MET A 1 -16.06 25.66 -3.11
CA MET A 1 -15.88 24.39 -3.85
C MET A 1 -15.63 23.30 -2.82
N LYS A 2 -16.48 22.27 -2.76
CA LYS A 2 -16.17 21.08 -1.95
C LYS A 2 -15.10 20.30 -2.71
N SER A 3 -13.92 20.18 -2.13
CA SER A 3 -12.90 19.25 -2.62
C SER A 3 -13.50 17.83 -2.65
N LEU A 4 -13.33 17.13 -3.76
CA LEU A 4 -13.64 15.71 -3.86
C LEU A 4 -12.38 14.98 -3.40
N ALA A 5 -12.34 14.64 -2.11
CA ALA A 5 -11.28 13.81 -1.58
C ALA A 5 -11.29 12.45 -2.29
N SER A 6 -10.13 11.98 -2.75
CA SER A 6 -10.01 10.67 -3.39
C SER A 6 -10.41 9.58 -2.39
N ARG A 7 -11.25 8.65 -2.84
CA ARG A 7 -11.69 7.50 -2.04
C ARG A 7 -10.99 6.23 -2.51
N CYS A 8 -10.75 5.34 -1.56
CA CYS A 8 -10.18 4.03 -1.82
C CYS A 8 -11.19 3.15 -2.56
N PHE A 9 -10.84 2.57 -3.70
CA PHE A 9 -11.76 1.71 -4.47
C PHE A 9 -12.08 0.40 -3.73
N ALA A 10 -11.22 -0.03 -2.79
CA ALA A 10 -11.37 -1.31 -2.09
C ALA A 10 -12.26 -1.20 -0.85
N CYS A 11 -12.19 -0.10 -0.09
CA CYS A 11 -12.95 0.07 1.14
C CYS A 11 -13.88 1.30 1.17
N ASP A 12 -13.92 2.10 0.10
CA ASP A 12 -14.69 3.35 -0.03
C ASP A 12 -14.31 4.46 1.00
N GLU A 13 -13.30 4.23 1.83
CA GLU A 13 -12.78 5.23 2.78
C GLU A 13 -12.04 6.36 2.07
N VAL A 14 -12.06 7.55 2.69
CA VAL A 14 -11.27 8.69 2.22
C VAL A 14 -9.79 8.36 2.36
N ILE A 15 -9.04 8.52 1.27
CA ILE A 15 -7.59 8.39 1.30
C ILE A 15 -7.03 9.59 2.06
N THR A 16 -6.24 9.33 3.10
CA THR A 16 -5.61 10.35 3.96
C THR A 16 -4.09 10.30 3.93
N ASN A 17 -3.51 9.19 3.50
CA ASN A 17 -2.06 9.05 3.30
C ASN A 17 -1.68 9.47 1.86
N PRO A 18 -0.78 10.45 1.65
CA PRO A 18 -0.42 10.97 0.34
C PRO A 18 0.66 10.13 -0.39
N ILE A 19 0.67 8.80 -0.24
CA ILE A 19 1.62 7.90 -0.91
C ILE A 19 0.85 6.85 -1.71
N CYS A 20 1.00 6.86 -3.04
CA CYS A 20 0.38 5.85 -3.90
C CYS A 20 0.96 4.45 -3.70
N SER A 21 0.18 3.43 -4.05
CA SER A 21 0.59 2.02 -4.04
C SER A 21 1.88 1.77 -4.81
N GLN A 22 2.17 2.49 -5.90
CA GLN A 22 3.43 2.34 -6.64
C GLN A 22 4.65 2.79 -5.82
N CYS A 23 4.59 3.97 -5.20
CA CYS A 23 5.67 4.47 -4.37
C CYS A 23 5.81 3.65 -3.09
N LEU A 24 4.69 3.25 -2.49
CA LEU A 24 4.68 2.40 -1.30
C LEU A 24 5.26 1.00 -1.59
N ALA A 25 4.90 0.39 -2.73
CA ALA A 25 5.51 -0.86 -3.20
C ALA A 25 7.03 -0.74 -3.34
N GLY A 26 7.54 0.40 -3.81
CA GLY A 26 8.98 0.65 -3.87
C GLY A 26 9.66 0.57 -2.51
N GLN A 27 9.04 1.13 -1.46
CA GLN A 27 9.55 1.05 -0.09
C GLN A 27 9.48 -0.38 0.46
N MET A 28 8.34 -1.05 0.24
CA MET A 28 8.13 -2.43 0.68
C MET A 28 9.11 -3.40 0.03
N LYS A 29 9.44 -3.20 -1.25
CA LYS A 29 10.46 -3.99 -1.97
C LYS A 29 11.83 -3.92 -1.33
N VAL A 30 12.24 -2.72 -0.89
CA VAL A 30 13.54 -2.54 -0.22
C VAL A 30 13.55 -3.36 1.06
N VAL A 31 12.52 -3.18 1.91
CA VAL A 31 12.37 -3.91 3.18
C VAL A 31 12.34 -5.41 2.98
N VAL A 32 11.43 -5.92 2.15
CA VAL A 32 11.30 -7.36 1.91
C VAL A 32 12.55 -7.92 1.25
N GLY A 33 13.22 -7.13 0.39
CA GLY A 33 14.45 -7.52 -0.29
C GLY A 33 15.65 -7.70 0.62
N GLU A 34 15.64 -7.15 1.84
CA GLU A 34 16.67 -7.42 2.86
C GLU A 34 16.65 -8.90 3.30
N TYR A 35 15.49 -9.56 3.18
CA TYR A 35 15.27 -10.94 3.62
C TYR A 35 15.07 -11.89 2.44
N ASP A 36 14.28 -11.50 1.44
CA ASP A 36 13.98 -12.31 0.25
C ASP A 36 13.77 -11.45 -1.01
N GLN A 37 14.81 -11.42 -1.84
CA GLN A 37 14.81 -10.72 -3.13
C GLN A 37 13.80 -11.29 -4.14
N LYS A 38 13.46 -12.57 -4.06
CA LYS A 38 12.51 -13.22 -4.97
C LYS A 38 11.08 -12.81 -4.62
N LEU A 39 10.73 -12.78 -3.33
CA LEU A 39 9.43 -12.28 -2.86
C LEU A 39 9.30 -10.78 -3.12
N ALA A 40 10.34 -9.98 -2.87
CA ALA A 40 10.33 -8.55 -3.14
C ALA A 40 9.98 -8.23 -4.61
N ARG A 41 10.52 -8.99 -5.57
CA ARG A 41 10.21 -8.80 -7.00
C ARG A 41 8.74 -9.03 -7.36
N ARG A 42 7.98 -9.75 -6.51
CA ARG A 42 6.55 -10.03 -6.72
C ARG A 42 5.64 -8.91 -6.22
N ILE A 43 6.13 -8.07 -5.32
CA ILE A 43 5.41 -6.87 -4.88
C ILE A 43 5.28 -5.94 -6.08
N VAL A 44 4.05 -5.58 -6.45
CA VAL A 44 3.79 -4.63 -7.53
C VAL A 44 2.75 -3.64 -7.04
N GLY A 45 3.04 -2.36 -7.21
CA GLY A 45 2.07 -1.31 -6.96
C GLY A 45 1.34 -0.98 -8.26
N PHE A 46 0.08 -0.59 -8.14
CA PHE A 46 -0.73 -0.16 -9.27
C PHE A 46 -0.63 1.36 -9.43
N SER A 47 -0.56 1.82 -10.67
CA SER A 47 -0.77 3.21 -11.06
C SER A 47 -2.06 3.25 -11.88
N SER A 48 -3.09 3.91 -11.38
CA SER A 48 -4.29 4.15 -12.19
C SER A 48 -4.10 5.44 -12.99
N PRO A 49 -4.36 5.44 -14.32
CA PRO A 49 -4.45 6.69 -15.06
C PRO A 49 -5.58 7.54 -14.45
N ALA A 50 -5.25 8.80 -14.14
CA ALA A 50 -6.04 9.80 -13.43
C ALA A 50 -7.55 9.50 -13.34
N SER A 51 -7.98 8.93 -12.22
CA SER A 51 -9.37 9.02 -11.77
C SER A 51 -9.59 10.41 -11.17
N GLU A 52 -10.73 11.01 -11.47
CA GLU A 52 -11.17 12.31 -10.95
C GLU A 52 -11.11 12.32 -9.41
N GLY A 53 -10.12 13.01 -8.84
CA GLY A 53 -9.93 13.14 -7.40
C GLY A 53 -8.76 14.07 -7.08
N ASP A 54 -8.88 14.83 -5.99
CA ASP A 54 -7.90 15.87 -5.63
C ASP A 54 -6.62 15.30 -5.01
N MET A 55 -6.66 14.07 -4.48
CA MET A 55 -5.52 13.50 -3.79
C MET A 55 -4.53 12.85 -4.74
N VAL A 56 -3.32 13.40 -4.75
CA VAL A 56 -2.18 12.91 -5.51
C VAL A 56 -1.06 12.45 -4.57
N CYS A 57 -0.24 11.52 -5.05
CA CYS A 57 0.96 11.08 -4.36
C CYS A 57 1.96 12.23 -4.22
N ILE A 58 2.49 12.47 -3.03
CA ILE A 58 3.50 13.51 -2.78
C ILE A 58 4.84 13.20 -3.46
N ASN A 59 5.11 11.93 -3.78
CA ASN A 59 6.38 11.51 -4.38
C ASN A 59 6.40 11.55 -5.91
N CYS A 60 5.27 11.24 -6.56
CA CYS A 60 5.21 11.10 -8.03
C CYS A 60 4.07 11.89 -8.69
N SER A 61 3.25 12.60 -7.89
CA SER A 61 2.12 13.40 -8.34
C SER A 61 1.03 12.64 -9.10
N GLN A 62 1.02 11.30 -9.04
CA GLN A 62 -0.03 10.48 -9.64
C GLN A 62 -1.27 10.42 -8.73
N SER A 63 -2.45 10.36 -9.35
CA SER A 63 -3.71 10.12 -8.65
C SER A 63 -3.69 8.80 -7.89
N MET A 64 -4.40 8.77 -6.76
CA MET A 64 -4.48 7.62 -5.87
C MET A 64 -5.88 7.00 -5.92
N SER A 65 -5.93 5.68 -6.07
CA SER A 65 -7.19 4.91 -6.03
C SER A 65 -7.25 3.90 -4.89
N LEU A 66 -6.11 3.55 -4.27
CA LEU A 66 -6.03 2.59 -3.17
C LEU A 66 -5.37 3.26 -1.96
N CYS A 67 -5.92 3.06 -0.77
CA CYS A 67 -5.29 3.56 0.45
C CYS A 67 -4.11 2.68 0.88
N ALA A 68 -3.23 3.24 1.72
CA ALA A 68 -2.06 2.52 2.22
C ALA A 68 -2.44 1.27 3.03
N HIS A 69 -3.55 1.32 3.77
CA HIS A 69 -4.07 0.18 4.55
C HIS A 69 -4.41 -1.01 3.64
N CYS A 70 -5.34 -0.84 2.69
CA CYS A 70 -5.74 -1.93 1.80
C CYS A 70 -4.57 -2.47 0.97
N PHE A 71 -3.69 -1.60 0.47
CA PHE A 71 -2.50 -2.09 -0.26
C PHE A 71 -1.57 -2.90 0.65
N SER A 72 -1.34 -2.43 1.88
CA SER A 72 -0.47 -3.15 2.82
C SER A 72 -1.08 -4.47 3.26
N LYS A 73 -2.42 -4.55 3.35
CA LYS A 73 -3.15 -5.79 3.62
C LYS A 73 -2.85 -6.86 2.57
N ASP A 74 -3.05 -6.52 1.29
CA ASP A 74 -2.81 -7.44 0.17
C ASP A 74 -1.37 -7.99 0.19
N ILE A 75 -0.40 -7.11 0.47
CA ILE A 75 1.00 -7.51 0.57
C ILE A 75 1.28 -8.36 1.81
N TYR A 76 0.71 -8.00 2.97
CA TYR A 76 0.86 -8.80 4.19
C TYR A 76 0.28 -10.19 4.02
N GLU A 77 -0.94 -10.32 3.47
CA GLU A 77 -1.59 -11.61 3.22
C GLU A 77 -0.70 -12.47 2.30
N TYR A 78 -0.25 -11.91 1.18
CA TYR A 78 0.69 -12.57 0.28
C TYR A 78 1.99 -13.02 0.99
N LEU A 79 2.59 -12.16 1.80
CA LEU A 79 3.79 -12.52 2.55
C LEU A 79 3.50 -13.61 3.60
N SER A 80 2.36 -13.54 4.29
CA SER A 80 2.00 -14.50 5.34
C SER A 80 1.82 -15.93 4.81
N GLU A 81 1.31 -16.07 3.59
CA GLU A 81 1.16 -17.35 2.88
C GLU A 81 2.48 -17.93 2.38
N ASN A 82 3.51 -17.09 2.16
CA ASN A 82 4.76 -17.50 1.53
C ASN A 82 5.96 -17.54 2.51
N ASN A 83 5.97 -16.66 3.51
CA ASN A 83 7.01 -16.54 4.53
C ASN A 83 6.51 -15.70 5.73
N THR A 84 6.01 -16.39 6.77
CA THR A 84 5.47 -15.77 7.98
C THR A 84 6.47 -14.87 8.72
N GLN A 85 7.75 -15.24 8.75
CA GLN A 85 8.79 -14.43 9.41
C GLN A 85 8.94 -13.05 8.75
N ILE A 86 8.91 -13.01 7.40
CA ILE A 86 8.96 -11.73 6.67
C ILE A 86 7.67 -10.95 6.87
N ALA A 87 6.51 -11.61 6.97
CA ALA A 87 5.24 -10.94 7.23
C ALA A 87 5.23 -10.24 8.61
N GLU A 88 5.81 -10.85 9.64
CA GLU A 88 5.98 -10.24 10.97
C GLU A 88 6.88 -9.00 10.92
N GLU A 89 8.03 -9.08 10.22
CA GLU A 89 8.89 -7.90 10.02
C GLU A 89 8.22 -6.81 9.18
N PHE A 90 7.40 -7.21 8.21
CA PHE A 90 6.65 -6.30 7.35
C PHE A 90 5.62 -5.50 8.14
N ILE A 91 4.78 -6.15 8.95
CA ILE A 91 3.72 -5.46 9.72
C ILE A 91 4.29 -4.53 10.80
N ASN A 92 5.51 -4.80 11.28
CA ASN A 92 6.23 -3.87 12.16
C ASN A 92 6.56 -2.53 11.49
N ARG A 93 6.69 -2.50 10.16
CA ARG A 93 7.06 -1.30 9.38
C ARG A 93 5.88 -0.70 8.62
N PHE A 94 4.91 -1.52 8.22
CA PHE A 94 3.79 -1.15 7.35
C PHE A 94 2.44 -1.54 7.97
N ASP A 95 2.26 -1.28 9.26
CA ASP A 95 1.01 -1.61 9.97
C ASP A 95 -0.19 -0.91 9.33
N PHE A 96 -0.21 0.43 9.20
CA PHE A 96 -1.37 1.17 8.67
C PHE A 96 -2.72 0.66 9.21
N ASP A 97 -2.78 0.36 10.51
CA ASP A 97 -3.94 -0.20 11.22
C ASP A 97 -4.31 -1.67 10.89
N LEU A 98 -3.45 -2.41 10.17
CA LEU A 98 -3.66 -3.82 9.87
C LEU A 98 -3.77 -4.70 11.11
N ARG A 99 -2.99 -4.43 12.16
CA ARG A 99 -3.06 -5.22 13.39
C ARG A 99 -4.43 -5.16 14.06
N GLN A 100 -5.18 -4.08 13.87
CA GLN A 100 -6.53 -3.94 14.41
C GLN A 100 -7.55 -4.80 13.66
N GLU A 101 -7.26 -5.18 12.42
CA GLU A 101 -8.13 -6.02 11.59
C GLU A 101 -7.80 -7.51 11.69
N LEU A 102 -6.54 -7.84 11.90
CA LEU A 102 -6.03 -9.22 11.88
C LEU A 102 -6.07 -9.93 13.25
N MET A 103 -6.37 -9.21 14.34
CA MET A 103 -6.44 -9.70 15.72
C MET A 103 -7.87 -9.68 16.26
#